data_AF-A0A5S9ME30-F1
#
_entry.id   AF-A0A5S9ME30-F1
#
_cell.length_a   1.000
_cell.length_b   1.000
_cell.length_c   1.000
_cell.angle_alpha   90.00
_cell.angle_beta   90.00
_cell.angle_gamma   90.00
#
_symmetry.space_group_name_H-M   'P 1'
#
loop_
_entity.id
_entity.type
_entity.pdbx_description
1 polymer ?
#
loop_
_entity_poly.entity_id
_entity_poly.type
_entity_poly.pdbx_seq_one_letter_code
_entity_poly.pdbx_strand_id
1 'polypeptide(L)'
;MKLRAHYTMKVKSIGSIAFFQEDWMELKEALILAKHIDKKKEPQSLLSFEDEKGAMWSIKELEKLNEELKKLEPDQLQVYFDASFHKETGDSGLGVVVYYKLGEDAYRLRKKSALPRNHQ
;
A
#
# COMPACT_ATOMS: atom_id res chain seq x y z
N MET A 1 -8.50 3.95 0.48
CA MET A 1 -9.48 4.51 1.43
C MET A 1 -9.13 5.97 1.54
N LYS A 2 -10.11 6.86 1.41
CA LYS A 2 -9.88 8.28 1.61
C LYS A 2 -10.20 8.70 3.02
N LEU A 3 -9.44 9.67 3.52
CA LEU A 3 -9.51 10.18 4.88
C LEU A 3 -9.56 11.70 4.87
N ARG A 4 -10.16 12.27 5.92
CA ARG A 4 -10.23 13.70 6.15
C ARG A 4 -9.71 14.00 7.54
N ALA A 5 -8.76 14.94 7.66
CA ALA A 5 -8.16 15.25 8.94
C ALA A 5 -9.10 16.11 9.81
N HIS A 6 -9.23 15.72 11.07
CA HIS A 6 -9.99 16.38 12.12
C HIS A 6 -9.04 16.75 13.24
N TYR A 7 -8.81 18.04 13.45
CA TYR A 7 -7.89 18.54 14.46
C TYR A 7 -8.62 19.40 15.48
N THR A 8 -8.59 18.99 16.74
CA THR A 8 -9.18 19.74 17.85
C THR A 8 -8.07 20.27 18.75
N MET A 9 -8.14 21.55 19.13
CA MET A 9 -7.20 22.17 20.06
C MET A 9 -7.95 22.93 21.15
N LYS A 10 -7.34 23.05 22.33
CA LYS A 10 -7.82 23.93 23.40
C LYS A 10 -7.07 25.25 23.40
N VAL A 11 -7.80 26.34 23.18
CA VAL A 11 -7.30 27.70 23.26
C VAL A 11 -7.82 28.33 24.55
N LYS A 12 -6.94 28.77 25.44
CA LYS A 12 -7.31 29.27 26.79
C LYS A 12 -8.40 30.35 26.79
N SER A 13 -8.43 31.21 25.78
CA SER A 13 -9.38 32.33 25.66
C SER A 13 -10.70 31.98 24.96
N ILE A 14 -10.73 30.93 24.15
CA ILE A 14 -11.88 30.60 23.28
C ILE A 14 -12.51 29.25 23.67
N GLY A 15 -11.78 28.39 24.38
CA GLY A 15 -12.17 27.02 24.67
C GLY A 15 -11.69 26.06 23.58
N SER A 16 -12.45 24.99 23.35
CA SER A 16 -12.12 23.99 22.34
C SER A 16 -12.52 24.46 20.94
N ILE A 17 -11.60 24.40 19.98
CA ILE A 17 -11.83 24.70 18.57
C ILE A 17 -11.50 23.45 17.76
N ALA A 18 -12.34 23.12 16.78
CA ALA A 18 -12.12 22.03 15.85
C ALA A 18 -11.93 22.57 14.42
N PHE A 19 -10.98 21.97 13.71
CA PHE A 19 -10.66 22.24 12.33
C PHE A 19 -10.81 20.94 11.53
N PHE A 20 -11.34 21.08 10.32
CA PHE A 20 -11.51 19.98 9.40
C PHE A 20 -10.88 20.36 8.07
N GLN A 21 -10.11 19.45 7.50
CA GLN A 21 -9.68 19.61 6.12
C GLN A 21 -10.89 19.45 5.19
N GLU A 22 -10.97 20.23 4.11
CA GLU A 22 -12.04 20.06 3.12
C GLU A 22 -11.75 18.87 2.19
N ASP A 23 -10.49 18.78 1.74
CA ASP A 23 -10.05 17.75 0.82
C ASP A 23 -9.82 16.40 1.49
N TRP A 24 -10.02 15.36 0.69
CA TRP A 24 -9.69 13.99 1.03
C TRP A 24 -8.21 13.70 0.78
N MET A 25 -7.63 12.84 1.61
CA MET A 25 -6.25 12.35 1.49
C MET A 25 -6.17 10.83 1.58
N GLU A 26 -5.07 10.26 1.11
CA GLU A 26 -4.78 8.83 1.22
C GLU A 26 -4.17 8.48 2.59
N LEU A 27 -4.24 7.20 2.97
CA LEU A 27 -3.70 6.67 4.23
C LEU A 27 -2.24 7.05 4.48
N LYS A 28 -1.40 7.01 3.43
CA LYS A 28 0.02 7.35 3.53
C LYS A 28 0.22 8.84 3.91
N GLU A 29 -0.58 9.73 3.35
CA GLU A 29 -0.54 11.16 3.61
C GLU A 29 -1.02 11.48 5.03
N ALA A 30 -2.12 10.83 5.46
CA ALA A 30 -2.64 10.92 6.83
C ALA A 30 -1.59 10.54 7.88
N LEU A 31 -0.85 9.46 7.67
CA LEU A 31 0.22 9.02 8.57
C LEU A 31 1.44 9.96 8.57
N ILE A 32 1.77 10.58 7.42
CA ILE A 32 2.82 11.60 7.34
C ILE A 32 2.41 12.85 8.14
N LEU A 33 1.17 13.31 7.97
CA LEU A 33 0.61 14.43 8.71
C LEU A 33 0.63 14.17 10.21
N ALA A 34 0.15 12.99 10.63
CA ALA A 34 0.14 12.57 12.02
C ALA A 34 1.55 12.65 12.65
N LYS A 35 2.57 12.14 11.96
CA LYS A 35 3.97 12.23 12.40
C LYS A 35 4.49 13.66 12.50
N HIS A 36 4.05 14.55 11.61
CA HIS A 36 4.45 15.95 11.66
C HIS A 36 3.82 16.68 12.85
N ILE A 37 2.55 16.40 13.17
CA ILE A 37 1.84 17.01 14.29
C ILE A 37 2.34 16.46 15.64
N ASP A 38 2.55 15.15 15.74
CA ASP A 38 3.07 14.52 16.97
C ASP A 38 4.46 15.07 17.37
N LYS A 39 5.31 15.39 16.37
CA LYS A 39 6.60 16.05 16.60
C LYS A 39 6.49 17.43 17.27
N LYS A 40 5.39 18.15 17.06
CA LYS A 40 5.16 19.46 17.68
C LYS A 40 4.71 19.35 19.15
N LYS A 41 4.36 18.14 19.62
CA LYS A 41 3.94 17.82 21.01
C LYS A 41 3.06 18.89 21.65
N GLU A 42 2.11 19.42 20.89
CA GLU A 42 1.29 20.53 21.36
C GLU A 42 0.28 20.01 22.40
N PRO A 43 0.44 20.37 23.68
CA PRO A 43 -0.37 19.79 24.74
C PRO A 43 -1.83 20.21 24.54
N GLN A 44 -2.75 19.25 24.72
CA GLN A 44 -4.20 19.45 24.60
C GLN A 44 -4.74 19.61 23.16
N SER A 45 -3.97 19.14 22.17
CA SER A 45 -4.47 18.95 20.81
C SER A 45 -4.73 17.48 20.49
N LEU A 46 -5.75 17.21 19.67
CA LEU A 46 -6.17 15.88 19.25
C LEU A 46 -6.34 15.85 17.73
N LEU A 47 -5.56 14.99 17.07
CA LEU A 47 -5.73 14.68 15.65
C LEU A 47 -6.46 13.35 15.50
N SER A 48 -7.47 13.35 14.64
CA SER A 48 -8.25 12.18 14.23
C SER A 48 -8.56 12.28 12.74
N PHE A 49 -9.05 11.20 12.15
CA PHE A 49 -9.36 11.14 10.73
C PHE A 49 -10.76 10.56 10.52
N GLU A 50 -11.50 11.10 9.57
CA GLU A 50 -12.81 10.60 9.17
C GLU A 50 -12.69 9.93 7.80
N ASP A 51 -13.31 8.77 7.61
CA ASP A 51 -13.38 8.12 6.29
C ASP A 51 -14.61 8.54 5.48
N GLU A 52 -14.71 8.06 4.24
CA GLU A 52 -15.82 8.35 3.32
C GLU A 52 -17.19 7.86 3.84
N LYS A 53 -17.21 7.00 4.86
CA LYS A 53 -18.42 6.46 5.49
C LYS A 53 -18.76 7.17 6.80
N GLY A 54 -18.00 8.19 7.18
CA GLY A 54 -18.15 8.94 8.42
C GLY A 54 -17.60 8.21 9.66
N ALA A 55 -16.81 7.15 9.49
CA ALA A 55 -16.16 6.49 10.61
C ALA A 55 -14.93 7.29 11.04
N MET A 56 -14.75 7.43 12.35
CA MET A 56 -13.60 8.13 12.94
C MET A 56 -12.48 7.13 13.26
N TRP A 57 -11.27 7.51 12.89
CA TRP A 57 -10.05 6.74 13.02
C TRP A 57 -9.02 7.53 13.81
N SER A 58 -8.45 6.88 14.82
CA SER A 58 -7.26 7.37 15.52
C SER A 58 -5.99 7.06 14.73
N ILE A 59 -4.90 7.77 15.05
CA ILE A 59 -3.59 7.53 14.44
C ILE A 59 -3.16 6.07 14.60
N LYS A 60 -3.38 5.47 15.78
CA LYS A 60 -3.01 4.07 16.07
C LYS A 60 -3.77 3.07 15.21
N GLU A 61 -5.06 3.32 14.96
CA GLU A 61 -5.86 2.45 14.10
C GLU A 61 -5.41 2.54 12.63
N LEU A 62 -5.08 3.74 12.16
CA LEU A 62 -4.50 3.94 10.82
C LEU A 62 -3.13 3.29 10.68
N GLU A 63 -2.29 3.33 11.72
CA GLU A 63 -0.99 2.64 11.74
C GLU A 63 -1.16 1.13 11.61
N LYS A 64 -2.07 0.54 12.41
CA LYS A 64 -2.39 -0.89 12.32
C LYS A 64 -2.93 -1.28 10.95
N LEU A 65 -3.86 -0.50 10.40
CA LEU A 65 -4.39 -0.71 9.06
C LEU A 65 -3.28 -0.67 8.00
N ASN A 66 -2.37 0.29 8.10
CA ASN A 66 -1.25 0.41 7.17
C ASN A 66 -0.27 -0.78 7.26
N GLU A 67 -0.05 -1.34 8.45
CA GLU A 67 0.73 -2.57 8.61
C GLU A 67 0.04 -3.79 7.99
N GLU A 68 -1.28 -3.94 8.19
CA GLU A 68 -2.07 -5.00 7.57
C GLU A 68 -2.06 -4.90 6.04
N LEU A 69 -2.19 -3.68 5.50
CA LEU A 69 -2.13 -3.45 4.05
C LEU A 69 -0.74 -3.72 3.46
N LYS A 70 0.33 -3.36 4.17
CA LYS A 70 1.70 -3.68 3.73
C LYS A 70 1.94 -5.18 3.59
N LYS A 71 1.33 -5.99 4.47
CA LYS A 71 1.39 -7.46 4.33
C LYS A 71 0.69 -7.98 3.08
N LEU A 72 -0.19 -7.21 2.46
CA LEU A 72 -0.87 -7.60 1.22
C LEU A 72 -0.13 -7.10 -0.03
N GLU A 73 0.91 -6.27 0.11
CA GLU A 73 1.76 -5.86 -1.02
C GLU A 73 2.74 -7.00 -1.36
N PRO A 74 2.96 -7.31 -2.65
CA PRO A 74 3.87 -8.36 -3.05
C PRO A 74 5.32 -8.01 -2.72
N ASP A 75 5.86 -8.69 -1.71
CA ASP A 75 7.27 -8.64 -1.35
C ASP A 75 8.05 -9.73 -2.11
N GLN A 76 9.30 -9.43 -2.45
CA GLN A 76 10.26 -10.35 -3.09
C GLN A 76 9.78 -10.96 -4.43
N LEU A 77 9.65 -10.11 -5.46
CA LEU A 77 9.45 -10.57 -6.83
C LEU A 77 10.71 -11.28 -7.37
N GLN A 78 10.64 -12.59 -7.59
CA GLN A 78 11.68 -13.35 -8.29
C GLN A 78 11.13 -13.89 -9.61
N VAL A 79 11.73 -13.46 -10.72
CA VAL A 79 11.35 -13.89 -12.07
C VAL A 79 12.43 -14.80 -12.64
N TYR A 80 12.03 -15.99 -13.05
CA TYR A 80 12.86 -16.93 -13.78
C TYR A 80 12.42 -16.98 -15.24
N PHE A 81 13.37 -16.81 -16.14
CA PHE A 81 13.19 -17.01 -17.56
C PHE A 81 13.76 -18.38 -17.95
N ASP A 82 12.92 -19.23 -18.53
CA ASP A 82 13.29 -20.55 -19.03
C ASP A 82 13.18 -20.55 -20.55
N ALA A 83 14.33 -20.51 -21.23
CA ALA A 83 14.42 -20.66 -22.67
C ALA A 83 14.83 -22.11 -22.97
N SER A 84 13.86 -22.90 -23.42
CA SER A 84 14.10 -24.31 -23.78
C SER A 84 14.09 -24.46 -25.30
N PHE A 85 15.14 -25.10 -25.85
CA PHE A 85 15.31 -25.33 -27.28
C PHE A 85 15.49 -26.83 -27.55
N HIS A 86 14.59 -27.41 -28.33
CA HIS A 86 14.65 -28.83 -28.72
C HIS A 86 15.39 -28.96 -30.06
N LYS A 87 16.64 -29.44 -30.01
CA LYS A 87 17.50 -29.57 -31.19
C LYS A 87 16.98 -30.55 -32.24
N GLU A 88 16.22 -31.57 -31.83
CA GLU A 88 15.69 -32.61 -32.72
C GLU A 88 14.42 -32.16 -33.46
N THR A 89 13.57 -31.34 -32.84
CA THR A 89 12.30 -30.87 -33.44
C THR A 89 12.36 -29.44 -33.96
N GLY A 90 13.40 -28.67 -33.61
CA GLY A 90 13.53 -27.24 -33.93
C GLY A 90 12.63 -26.34 -33.10
N ASP A 91 11.92 -26.88 -32.11
CA ASP A 91 10.95 -26.12 -31.32
C ASP A 91 11.64 -25.29 -30.23
N SER A 92 11.18 -24.05 -30.09
CA SER A 92 11.62 -23.10 -29.06
C SER A 92 10.44 -22.76 -28.15
N GLY A 93 10.62 -22.94 -26.84
CA GLY A 93 9.64 -22.56 -25.83
C GLY A 93 10.21 -21.49 -24.92
N LEU A 94 9.50 -20.36 -24.80
CA LEU A 94 9.81 -19.32 -23.81
C LEU A 94 8.85 -19.47 -22.61
N GLY A 95 9.40 -19.78 -21.44
CA GLY A 95 8.69 -19.89 -20.19
C GLY A 95 9.08 -18.77 -19.23
N VAL A 96 8.10 -18.20 -18.54
CA VAL A 96 8.34 -17.28 -17.41
C VAL A 96 7.71 -17.88 -16.17
N VAL A 97 8.47 -17.97 -15.09
CA VAL A 97 7.98 -18.32 -13.75
C VAL A 97 8.19 -17.14 -12.84
N VAL A 98 7.13 -16.63 -12.25
CA VAL A 98 7.16 -15.53 -11.29
C VAL A 98 6.84 -16.10 -9.91
N TYR A 99 7.74 -15.87 -8.96
CA TYR A 99 7.53 -16.09 -7.54
C TYR A 99 7.36 -14.73 -6.87
N TYR A 100 6.39 -14.62 -5.97
CA TYR A 100 6.19 -13.44 -5.14
C TYR A 100 5.58 -13.88 -3.80
N LYS A 101 5.80 -13.10 -2.75
CA LYS A 101 5.14 -13.32 -1.45
C LYS A 101 4.08 -12.25 -1.24
N LEU A 102 2.88 -12.62 -0.79
CA LEU A 102 1.93 -11.66 -0.21
C LEU A 102 1.91 -11.95 1.29
N GLY A 103 2.63 -11.17 2.06
CA GLY A 103 2.73 -11.36 3.50
C GLY A 103 3.54 -12.60 3.84
N GLU A 104 2.95 -13.56 4.56
CA GLU A 104 3.59 -14.84 4.88
C GLU A 104 3.41 -15.90 3.78
N ASP A 105 2.47 -15.70 2.86
CA ASP A 105 2.12 -16.69 1.84
C ASP A 105 2.98 -16.53 0.58
N ALA A 106 3.52 -17.65 0.08
CA ALA A 106 4.30 -17.71 -1.14
C ALA A 106 3.46 -18.14 -2.35
N TYR A 107 3.52 -17.38 -3.43
CA TYR A 107 2.76 -17.62 -4.66
C TYR A 107 3.68 -17.89 -5.86
N ARG A 108 3.20 -18.72 -6.80
CA ARG A 108 3.90 -19.06 -8.05
C ARG A 108 2.97 -18.95 -9.25
N LEU A 109 3.36 -18.14 -10.23
CA LEU A 109 2.71 -18.04 -11.55
C LEU A 109 3.65 -18.59 -12.63
N ARG A 110 3.13 -19.43 -13.53
CA ARG A 110 3.89 -19.95 -14.69
C ARG A 110 3.13 -19.65 -15.97
N LYS A 111 3.79 -19.01 -16.93
CA LYS A 111 3.28 -18.80 -18.29
C LYS A 111 4.25 -19.39 -19.30
N LYS A 112 3.72 -20.13 -20.27
CA LYS A 112 4.49 -20.68 -21.40
C LYS A 112 3.95 -20.10 -22.69
N SER A 113 4.83 -19.68 -23.58
CA SER A 113 4.50 -19.33 -24.96
C SER A 113 5.35 -20.18 -25.90
N ALA A 114 4.69 -20.84 -26.85
CA ALA A 114 5.38 -21.48 -27.97
C ALA A 114 5.81 -20.40 -28.96
N LEU A 115 7.08 -20.41 -29.37
CA LEU A 115 7.54 -19.51 -30.42
C LEU A 115 7.28 -20.16 -31.79
N PRO A 116 6.63 -19.47 -32.74
CA PRO A 116 6.46 -19.97 -34.10
C PRO A 116 7.81 -20.10 -34.80
N ARG A 117 7.92 -21.08 -35.72
CA ARG A 117 9.15 -21.34 -36.50
C ARG A 117 9.51 -20.12 -37.35
N ASN A 118 10.75 -19.68 -37.27
CA ASN A 118 11.34 -18.79 -38.27
C ASN A 118 11.86 -19.66 -39.43
N HIS A 119 11.18 -19.61 -40.57
CA HIS A 119 11.76 -20.08 -41.84
C HIS A 119 12.67 -18.98 -42.40
N GLN A 120 13.97 -19.22 -42.42
CA GLN A 120 14.95 -18.58 -43.32
C GLN A 120 15.76 -19.67 -43.98
#